data_AF-K6IWB2-F1
#
_entry.id   AF-K6IWB2-F1
#
_cell.length_a   1.000
_cell.length_b   1.000
_cell.length_c   1.000
_cell.angle_alpha   90.00
_cell.angle_beta   90.00
_cell.angle_gamma   90.00
#
_symmetry.space_group_name_H-M   'P 1'
#
loop_
_entity.id
_entity.type
_entity.pdbx_description
1 polymer ?
#
loop_
_entity_poly.entity_id
_entity_poly.type
_entity_poly.pdbx_seq_one_letter_code
_entity_poly.pdbx_strand_id
1 'polypeptide(L)'
;MLGQREGEIKDQEFRRVNVDTTVQEKAIAFPTDARLYHKMRQALVKEASKENIQLRQSYKRKGKLAFIKQGRYFHAKQSKRAHKETKRLKTYLGCVKRDIERKVENPNIRLKSLLEISERILTQSKNSKNKIYSIHSPEVECISKGKSHKRYEFGCKVSLVTTSKSNWIVGVQALHGNPYDGHTLKDAINQMEKVVGLRPKEVYVDLGYKGKESSSGGYSSSSFQ
;
A
#
# COMPACT_ATOMS: atom_id res chain seq x y z
N MET A 1 17.70 -25.48 1.32
CA MET A 1 17.18 -24.50 2.32
C MET A 1 17.81 -24.79 3.70
N LEU A 2 17.90 -23.82 4.63
CA LEU A 2 18.54 -24.01 5.94
C LEU A 2 17.89 -25.15 6.76
N GLY A 3 16.55 -25.21 6.79
CA GLY A 3 15.83 -26.30 7.47
C GLY A 3 16.02 -27.70 6.86
N GLN A 4 16.30 -27.82 5.56
CA GLN A 4 16.70 -29.12 4.98
C GLN A 4 18.11 -29.53 5.41
N ARG A 5 19.03 -28.56 5.54
CA ARG A 5 20.41 -28.82 5.96
C ARG A 5 20.50 -29.22 7.43
N GLU A 6 19.63 -28.64 8.26
CA GLU A 6 19.54 -28.93 9.70
C GLU A 6 18.66 -30.14 10.03
N GLY A 7 18.02 -30.76 9.03
CA GLY A 7 17.15 -31.94 9.22
C GLY A 7 15.76 -31.64 9.78
N GLU A 8 15.43 -30.35 9.93
CA GLU A 8 14.15 -29.84 10.44
C GLU A 8 13.00 -29.97 9.43
N ILE A 9 13.32 -30.11 8.13
CA ILE A 9 12.33 -30.27 7.05
C ILE A 9 12.69 -31.47 6.19
N LYS A 10 11.74 -32.39 6.03
CA LYS A 10 11.87 -33.54 5.11
C LYS A 10 11.31 -33.19 3.74
N ASP A 11 11.89 -33.74 2.67
CA ASP A 11 11.46 -33.45 1.29
C ASP A 11 9.99 -33.83 1.02
N GLN A 12 9.45 -34.80 1.75
CA GLN A 12 8.03 -35.17 1.66
C GLN A 12 7.10 -34.02 2.04
N GLU A 13 7.54 -33.09 2.89
CA GLU A 13 6.74 -31.96 3.36
C GLU A 13 6.53 -30.89 2.28
N PHE A 14 7.37 -30.87 1.23
CA PHE A 14 7.16 -29.99 0.07
C PHE A 14 6.07 -30.49 -0.90
N ARG A 15 5.58 -31.72 -0.73
CA ARG A 15 4.53 -32.27 -1.61
C ARG A 15 3.16 -31.65 -1.34
N ARG A 16 2.92 -31.18 -0.11
CA ARG A 16 1.66 -30.60 0.37
C ARG A 16 1.92 -29.23 0.95
N VAL A 17 1.35 -28.21 0.31
CA VAL A 17 1.55 -26.82 0.74
C VAL A 17 0.24 -26.06 0.83
N ASN A 18 0.22 -25.05 1.69
CA ASN A 18 -0.85 -24.08 1.82
C ASN A 18 -0.39 -22.78 1.18
N VAL A 19 -1.24 -22.17 0.35
CA VAL A 19 -1.00 -20.86 -0.25
C VAL A 19 -2.04 -19.88 0.27
N ASP A 20 -1.56 -18.77 0.82
CA ASP A 20 -2.41 -17.68 1.30
C ASP A 20 -1.81 -16.33 0.87
N THR A 21 -2.64 -15.29 0.90
CA THR A 21 -2.22 -13.91 0.67
C THR A 21 -2.54 -13.05 1.87
N THR A 22 -1.52 -12.39 2.40
CA THR A 22 -1.61 -11.45 3.51
C THR A 22 -1.24 -10.04 3.06
N VAL A 23 -1.33 -9.07 3.96
CA VAL A 23 -0.84 -7.71 3.76
C VAL A 23 0.37 -7.50 4.63
N GLN A 24 1.51 -7.22 4.02
CA GLN A 24 2.65 -6.68 4.75
C GLN A 24 2.39 -5.18 4.95
N GLU A 25 1.86 -4.83 6.11
CA GLU A 25 1.59 -3.45 6.46
C GLU A 25 2.87 -2.63 6.45
N LYS A 26 2.78 -1.46 5.85
CA LYS A 26 3.87 -0.50 5.88
C LYS A 26 3.70 0.40 7.10
N ALA A 27 4.81 0.79 7.72
CA ALA A 27 4.84 1.70 8.85
C ALA A 27 4.43 3.14 8.46
N ILE A 28 3.13 3.33 8.16
CA ILE A 28 2.54 4.61 7.81
C ILE A 28 1.47 5.00 8.82
N ALA A 29 1.31 6.30 9.04
CA ALA A 29 0.17 6.80 9.78
C ALA A 29 -1.12 6.58 8.98
N PHE A 30 -2.24 6.32 9.66
CA PHE A 30 -3.53 6.12 9.00
C PHE A 30 -3.84 7.26 8.00
N PRO A 31 -4.13 6.95 6.73
CA PRO A 31 -4.16 7.94 5.67
C PRO A 31 -5.50 8.68 5.64
N THR A 32 -5.49 9.94 6.07
CA THR A 32 -6.65 10.84 5.92
C THR A 32 -6.31 11.95 4.95
N ASP A 33 -7.28 12.39 4.15
CA ASP A 33 -7.09 13.49 3.19
C ASP A 33 -6.51 14.74 3.86
N ALA A 34 -7.02 15.11 5.04
CA ALA A 34 -6.53 16.27 5.80
C ALA A 34 -5.04 16.13 6.16
N ARG A 35 -4.63 14.96 6.65
CA ARG A 35 -3.22 14.68 6.99
C ARG A 35 -2.35 14.67 5.74
N LEU A 36 -2.83 14.07 4.65
CA LEU A 36 -2.13 13.96 3.39
C LEU A 36 -1.86 15.35 2.78
N TYR A 37 -2.88 16.20 2.67
CA TYR A 37 -2.71 17.59 2.21
C TYR A 37 -1.75 18.38 3.10
N HIS A 38 -1.90 18.27 4.42
CA HIS A 38 -1.05 18.99 5.37
C HIS A 38 0.42 18.58 5.27
N LYS A 39 0.69 17.27 5.26
CA LYS A 39 2.04 16.70 5.18
C LYS A 39 2.69 16.99 3.82
N MET A 40 1.93 16.92 2.73
CA MET A 40 2.46 17.21 1.39
C MET A 40 2.88 18.68 1.27
N ARG A 41 2.07 19.59 1.81
CA ARG A 41 2.43 21.02 1.89
C ARG A 41 3.69 21.21 2.73
N GLN A 42 3.84 20.51 3.86
CA GLN A 42 5.06 20.58 4.67
C GLN A 42 6.29 20.08 3.88
N ALA A 43 6.15 18.99 3.12
CA ALA A 43 7.22 18.44 2.29
C ALA A 43 7.65 19.43 1.20
N LEU A 44 6.70 20.00 0.45
CA LEU A 44 6.98 21.01 -0.58
C LEU A 44 7.64 22.26 0.00
N VAL A 45 7.14 22.79 1.13
CA VAL A 45 7.74 23.97 1.78
C VAL A 45 9.16 23.68 2.27
N LYS A 46 9.40 22.48 2.82
CA LYS A 46 10.74 22.08 3.27
C LYS A 46 11.69 21.97 2.10
N GLU A 47 11.25 21.39 0.99
CA GLU A 47 12.08 21.26 -0.21
C GLU A 47 12.34 22.61 -0.87
N ALA A 48 11.31 23.45 -1.02
CA ALA A 48 11.46 24.81 -1.53
C ALA A 48 12.49 25.63 -0.74
N SER A 49 12.51 25.49 0.58
CA SER A 49 13.49 26.17 1.43
C SER A 49 14.93 25.67 1.25
N LYS A 50 15.13 24.41 0.87
CA LYS A 50 16.48 23.87 0.57
C LYS A 50 17.00 24.37 -0.76
N GLU A 51 16.11 24.47 -1.75
CA GLU A 51 16.40 25.00 -3.08
C GLU A 51 16.39 26.55 -3.12
N ASN A 52 16.31 27.22 -1.96
CA ASN A 52 16.25 28.68 -1.84
C ASN A 52 15.10 29.35 -2.63
N ILE A 53 14.00 28.64 -2.85
CA ILE A 53 12.82 29.16 -3.54
C ILE A 53 11.99 30.00 -2.57
N GLN A 54 11.92 31.29 -2.82
CA GLN A 54 11.09 32.20 -2.02
C GLN A 54 9.60 32.03 -2.34
N LEU A 55 8.85 31.40 -1.44
CA LEU A 55 7.41 31.22 -1.59
C LEU A 55 6.65 32.51 -1.26
N ARG A 56 5.65 32.88 -2.08
CA ARG A 56 4.72 33.98 -1.79
C ARG A 56 4.00 33.76 -0.46
N GLN A 57 3.59 32.52 -0.20
CA GLN A 57 3.04 32.14 1.10
C GLN A 57 3.21 30.64 1.36
N SER A 58 3.87 30.29 2.46
CA SER A 58 4.09 28.87 2.85
C SER A 58 2.87 28.20 3.51
N TYR A 59 1.93 29.01 4.01
CA TYR A 59 0.78 28.58 4.83
C TYR A 59 1.19 27.73 6.07
N LYS A 60 2.40 27.89 6.62
CA LYS A 60 2.87 27.09 7.78
C LYS A 60 1.94 27.21 8.99
N ARG A 61 1.62 28.44 9.41
CA ARG A 61 0.71 28.70 10.56
C ARG A 61 -0.75 28.36 10.22
N LYS A 62 -1.27 28.85 9.10
CA LYS A 62 -2.66 28.61 8.65
C LYS A 62 -2.94 27.11 8.45
N GLY A 63 -2.02 26.38 7.83
CA GLY A 63 -2.13 24.94 7.62
C GLY A 63 -2.09 24.12 8.91
N LYS A 64 -1.26 24.50 9.89
CA LYS A 64 -1.25 23.84 11.22
C LYS A 64 -2.57 24.06 11.95
N LEU A 65 -3.08 25.29 11.95
CA LEU A 65 -4.35 25.62 12.60
C LEU A 65 -5.53 24.90 11.96
N ALA A 66 -5.62 24.89 10.62
CA ALA A 66 -6.66 24.19 9.89
C ALA A 66 -6.64 22.67 10.18
N PHE A 67 -5.47 22.04 10.23
CA PHE A 67 -5.34 20.63 10.58
C PHE A 67 -5.80 20.31 12.01
N ILE A 68 -5.43 21.13 12.99
CA ILE A 68 -5.88 20.97 14.38
C ILE A 68 -7.41 21.14 14.48
N LYS A 69 -7.97 22.18 13.84
CA LYS A 69 -9.41 22.41 13.82
C LYS A 69 -10.15 21.26 13.14
N GLN A 70 -9.64 20.74 12.03
CA GLN A 70 -10.21 19.60 11.32
C GLN A 70 -10.34 18.39 12.25
N GLY A 71 -9.28 18.05 13.00
CA GLY A 71 -9.31 16.98 13.99
C GLY A 71 -10.32 17.22 15.11
N ARG A 72 -10.33 18.42 15.71
CA ARG A 72 -11.29 18.79 16.78
C ARG A 72 -12.74 18.68 16.31
N TYR A 73 -13.06 19.21 15.12
CA TYR A 73 -14.40 19.12 14.57
C TYR A 73 -14.78 17.68 14.22
N PHE A 74 -13.84 16.86 13.77
CA PHE A 74 -14.08 15.44 13.53
C PHE A 74 -14.43 14.70 14.84
N HIS A 75 -13.65 14.90 15.91
CA HIS A 75 -13.94 14.32 17.22
C HIS A 75 -15.27 14.78 17.79
N ALA A 76 -15.62 16.06 17.61
CA ALA A 76 -16.91 16.62 18.03
C ALA A 76 -18.09 16.23 17.10
N LYS A 77 -17.90 15.31 16.14
CA LYS A 77 -18.91 14.89 15.14
C LYS A 77 -19.46 16.05 14.27
N GLN A 78 -18.73 17.16 14.15
CA GLN A 78 -19.10 18.33 13.36
C GLN A 78 -18.59 18.19 11.91
N SER A 79 -19.13 17.22 11.18
CA SER A 79 -18.66 16.83 9.84
C SER A 79 -18.56 17.99 8.86
N LYS A 80 -19.58 18.86 8.76
CA LYS A 80 -19.56 20.02 7.83
C LYS A 80 -18.35 20.95 8.09
N ARG A 81 -18.02 21.20 9.36
CA ARG A 81 -16.88 22.04 9.74
C ARG A 81 -15.55 21.33 9.49
N ALA A 82 -15.44 20.05 9.82
CA ALA A 82 -14.26 19.25 9.51
C ALA A 82 -13.96 19.24 7.99
N HIS A 83 -14.97 19.02 7.15
CA HIS A 83 -14.82 19.04 5.69
C HIS A 83 -14.40 20.42 5.16
N LYS A 84 -14.88 21.51 5.77
CA LYS A 84 -14.45 22.87 5.41
C LYS A 84 -12.95 23.07 5.67
N GLU A 85 -12.44 22.58 6.79
CA GLU A 85 -11.00 22.64 7.09
C GLU A 85 -10.17 21.71 6.17
N THR A 86 -10.67 20.51 5.83
CA THR A 86 -10.04 19.65 4.82
C THR A 86 -9.92 20.35 3.46
N LYS A 87 -10.99 21.04 3.01
CA LYS A 87 -10.97 21.83 1.77
C LYS A 87 -9.93 22.95 1.84
N ARG A 88 -9.82 23.66 2.96
CA ARG A 88 -8.76 24.69 3.16
C ARG A 88 -7.36 24.10 3.05
N LEU A 89 -7.11 22.94 3.66
CA LEU A 89 -5.83 22.24 3.54
C LEU A 89 -5.51 21.89 2.08
N LYS A 90 -6.49 21.38 1.33
CA LYS A 90 -6.36 21.11 -0.12
C LYS A 90 -5.98 22.38 -0.88
N THR A 91 -6.66 23.50 -0.63
CA THR A 91 -6.36 24.80 -1.24
C THR A 91 -4.95 25.27 -0.91
N TYR A 92 -4.50 25.14 0.34
CA TYR A 92 -3.15 25.56 0.74
C TYR A 92 -2.06 24.74 0.04
N LEU A 93 -2.25 23.43 -0.07
CA LEU A 93 -1.35 22.59 -0.87
C LEU A 93 -1.30 23.05 -2.32
N GLY A 94 -2.46 23.22 -2.96
CA GLY A 94 -2.54 23.64 -4.36
C GLY A 94 -1.93 25.03 -4.62
N CYS A 95 -2.06 25.97 -3.67
CA CYS A 95 -1.40 27.26 -3.77
C CYS A 95 0.12 27.15 -3.70
N VAL A 96 0.66 26.36 -2.78
CA VAL A 96 2.12 26.15 -2.66
C VAL A 96 2.67 25.46 -3.90
N LYS A 97 2.02 24.40 -4.38
CA LYS A 97 2.40 23.69 -5.61
C LYS A 97 2.52 24.65 -6.79
N ARG A 98 1.44 25.40 -7.08
CA ARG A 98 1.41 26.35 -8.20
C ARG A 98 2.43 27.47 -8.09
N ASP A 99 2.73 27.94 -6.87
CA ASP A 99 3.75 28.97 -6.65
C ASP A 99 5.17 28.45 -6.94
N ILE A 100 5.45 27.18 -6.59
CA ILE A 100 6.71 26.52 -6.93
C ILE A 100 6.81 26.32 -8.45
N GLU A 101 5.77 25.76 -9.08
CA GLU A 101 5.76 25.49 -10.53
C GLU A 101 5.96 26.75 -11.38
N ARG A 102 5.52 27.91 -10.90
CA ARG A 102 5.73 29.20 -11.60
C ARG A 102 7.15 29.75 -11.45
N LYS A 103 7.91 29.29 -10.46
CA LYS A 103 9.24 29.82 -10.12
C LYS A 103 10.38 28.90 -10.54
N VAL A 104 10.06 27.65 -10.87
CA VAL A 104 11.04 26.61 -11.15
C VAL A 104 10.67 25.93 -12.45
N GLU A 105 11.44 26.21 -13.48
CA GLU A 105 11.31 25.54 -14.78
C GLU A 105 11.92 24.13 -14.74
N ASN A 106 13.12 24.00 -14.15
CA ASN A 106 13.85 22.74 -14.04
C ASN A 106 14.05 22.33 -12.57
N PRO A 107 13.04 21.68 -11.94
CA PRO A 107 13.17 21.22 -10.56
C PRO A 107 14.16 20.05 -10.46
N ASN A 108 14.87 19.98 -9.35
CA ASN A 108 15.68 18.80 -9.05
C ASN A 108 14.81 17.52 -8.94
N ILE A 109 15.46 16.35 -8.98
CA ILE A 109 14.77 15.03 -8.98
C ILE A 109 13.76 14.91 -7.83
N ARG A 110 14.14 15.38 -6.64
CA ARG A 110 13.32 15.27 -5.43
C ARG A 110 12.11 16.18 -5.47
N LEU A 111 12.28 17.44 -5.85
CA LEU A 111 11.21 18.41 -5.99
C LEU A 111 10.24 17.99 -7.10
N LYS A 112 10.76 17.50 -8.23
CA LYS A 112 9.96 16.93 -9.31
C LYS A 112 9.06 15.80 -8.82
N SER A 113 9.63 14.81 -8.12
CA SER A 113 8.87 13.70 -7.54
C SER A 113 7.80 14.18 -6.55
N LEU A 114 8.12 15.16 -5.69
CA LEU A 114 7.14 15.74 -4.77
C LEU A 114 6.02 16.50 -5.49
N LEU A 115 6.32 17.19 -6.60
CA LEU A 115 5.32 17.89 -7.41
C LEU A 115 4.37 16.87 -8.09
N GLU A 116 4.91 15.79 -8.66
CA GLU A 116 4.12 14.69 -9.26
C GLU A 116 3.19 14.03 -8.22
N ILE A 117 3.73 13.70 -7.03
CA ILE A 117 2.93 13.14 -5.93
C ILE A 117 1.86 14.15 -5.48
N SER A 118 2.20 15.43 -5.39
CA SER A 118 1.25 16.46 -4.99
C SER A 118 0.10 16.64 -5.98
N GLU A 119 0.36 16.52 -7.28
CA GLU A 119 -0.66 16.56 -8.32
C GLU A 119 -1.62 15.37 -8.18
N ARG A 120 -1.09 14.16 -8.02
CA ARG A 120 -1.90 12.96 -7.76
C ARG A 120 -2.76 13.11 -6.51
N ILE A 121 -2.21 13.66 -5.42
CA ILE A 121 -2.95 13.92 -4.18
C ILE A 121 -4.08 14.93 -4.40
N LEU A 122 -3.87 15.97 -5.22
CA LEU A 122 -4.88 17.01 -5.48
C LEU A 122 -6.00 16.53 -6.41
N THR A 123 -5.69 15.65 -7.35
CA THR A 123 -6.63 15.15 -8.36
C THR A 123 -7.37 13.88 -7.94
N GLN A 124 -6.80 13.07 -7.05
CA GLN A 124 -7.44 11.82 -6.62
C GLN A 124 -8.79 12.07 -5.91
N SER A 125 -9.75 11.20 -6.19
CA SER A 125 -11.07 11.18 -5.59
C SER A 125 -11.28 9.91 -4.75
N LYS A 126 -12.50 9.68 -4.26
CA LYS A 126 -12.84 8.44 -3.54
C LYS A 126 -12.68 7.19 -4.42
N ASN A 127 -12.99 7.30 -5.71
CA ASN A 127 -13.06 6.18 -6.65
C ASN A 127 -11.81 6.05 -7.54
N SER A 128 -10.81 6.91 -7.34
CA SER A 128 -9.54 6.80 -8.06
C SER A 128 -8.87 5.46 -7.77
N LYS A 129 -8.32 4.83 -8.81
CA LYS A 129 -7.42 3.69 -8.67
C LYS A 129 -6.02 4.19 -8.27
N ASN A 130 -5.21 3.34 -7.63
CA ASN A 130 -3.81 3.61 -7.28
C ASN A 130 -3.61 4.95 -6.54
N LYS A 131 -4.41 5.15 -5.49
CA LYS A 131 -4.36 6.37 -4.67
C LYS A 131 -3.08 6.46 -3.86
N ILE A 132 -2.62 7.69 -3.65
CA ILE A 132 -1.56 7.97 -2.69
C ILE A 132 -2.17 7.97 -1.30
N TYR A 133 -1.71 7.03 -0.46
CA TYR A 133 -2.04 6.97 0.96
C TYR A 133 -0.93 7.60 1.83
N SER A 134 0.31 7.58 1.37
CA SER A 134 1.45 8.15 2.07
C SER A 134 2.43 8.83 1.12
N ILE A 135 2.98 9.97 1.52
CA ILE A 135 3.92 10.76 0.70
C ILE A 135 5.30 10.09 0.65
N HIS A 136 5.73 9.48 1.76
CA HIS A 136 7.05 8.83 1.84
C HIS A 136 7.02 7.38 1.34
N SER A 137 5.82 6.88 1.03
CA SER A 137 5.58 5.52 0.52
C SER A 137 4.42 5.54 -0.47
N PRO A 138 4.59 6.16 -1.66
CA PRO A 138 3.53 6.32 -2.66
C PRO A 138 3.04 4.99 -3.26
N GLU A 139 3.79 3.92 -3.11
CA GLU A 139 3.50 2.56 -3.56
C GLU A 139 2.58 1.77 -2.62
N VAL A 140 2.29 2.30 -1.42
CA VAL A 140 1.38 1.65 -0.46
C VAL A 140 -0.02 1.51 -1.04
N GLU A 141 -0.59 0.32 -0.90
CA GLU A 141 -1.94 -0.01 -1.36
C GLU A 141 -2.90 -0.11 -0.18
N CYS A 142 -4.18 0.13 -0.44
CA CYS A 142 -5.26 -0.11 0.52
C CYS A 142 -5.93 -1.43 0.17
N ILE A 143 -5.83 -2.40 1.07
CA ILE A 143 -6.27 -3.77 0.85
C ILE A 143 -7.33 -4.10 1.91
N SER A 144 -8.45 -4.67 1.47
CA SER A 144 -9.53 -5.13 2.34
C SER A 144 -9.53 -6.65 2.36
N LYS A 145 -9.13 -7.26 3.48
CA LYS A 145 -9.03 -8.71 3.66
C LYS A 145 -10.13 -9.31 4.56
N GLY A 146 -11.27 -8.63 4.71
CA GLY A 146 -12.44 -9.18 5.42
C GLY A 146 -12.26 -9.39 6.94
N LYS A 147 -11.15 -8.91 7.53
CA LYS A 147 -10.90 -9.03 8.97
C LYS A 147 -11.97 -8.26 9.76
N SER A 148 -12.58 -8.92 10.75
CA SER A 148 -13.70 -8.39 11.55
C SER A 148 -13.37 -7.08 12.28
N HIS A 149 -12.14 -6.95 12.78
CA HIS A 149 -11.68 -5.79 13.56
C HIS A 149 -10.97 -4.71 12.71
N LYS A 150 -10.65 -5.00 11.44
CA LYS A 150 -9.89 -4.10 10.57
C LYS A 150 -10.33 -4.23 9.12
N ARG A 151 -11.11 -3.27 8.66
CA ARG A 151 -11.66 -3.27 7.29
C ARG A 151 -10.61 -3.04 6.21
N TYR A 152 -9.56 -2.27 6.51
CA TYR A 152 -8.52 -1.89 5.54
C TYR A 152 -7.14 -1.98 6.18
N GLU A 153 -6.21 -2.53 5.42
CA GLU A 153 -4.78 -2.60 5.72
C GLU A 153 -4.02 -1.80 4.67
N PHE A 154 -2.94 -1.13 5.08
CA PHE A 154 -2.16 -0.28 4.19
C PHE A 154 -0.75 -0.81 4.06
N GLY A 155 -0.44 -1.38 2.90
CA GLY A 155 0.84 -2.05 2.69
C GLY A 155 0.98 -2.62 1.29
N CYS A 156 1.76 -3.68 1.19
CA CYS A 156 1.88 -4.48 -0.03
C CYS A 156 1.18 -5.82 0.20
N LYS A 157 0.46 -6.32 -0.81
CA LYS A 157 -0.05 -7.69 -0.75
C LYS A 157 1.13 -8.65 -0.87
N VAL A 158 1.15 -9.69 -0.06
CA VAL A 158 2.21 -10.71 -0.08
C VAL A 158 1.56 -12.08 -0.20
N SER A 159 2.02 -12.88 -1.15
CA SER A 159 1.71 -14.31 -1.21
C SER A 159 2.72 -15.09 -0.39
N LEU A 160 2.21 -16.01 0.42
CA LEU A 160 2.97 -16.91 1.28
C LEU A 160 2.65 -18.35 0.89
N VAL A 161 3.68 -19.16 0.73
CA VAL A 161 3.58 -20.60 0.55
C VAL A 161 4.18 -21.26 1.79
N THR A 162 3.39 -22.09 2.46
CA THR A 162 3.80 -22.80 3.68
C THR A 162 3.64 -24.30 3.53
N THR A 163 4.52 -25.10 4.09
CA THR A 163 4.33 -26.56 4.16
C THR A 163 3.14 -26.89 5.07
N SER A 164 2.23 -27.78 4.64
CA SER A 164 1.00 -28.03 5.40
C SER A 164 1.23 -28.69 6.77
N LYS A 165 2.34 -29.41 6.96
CA LYS A 165 2.62 -30.18 8.18
C LYS A 165 3.26 -29.33 9.30
N SER A 166 4.23 -28.50 8.93
CA SER A 166 5.16 -27.85 9.85
C SER A 166 5.18 -26.32 9.68
N ASN A 167 4.36 -25.76 8.78
CA ASN A 167 4.21 -24.34 8.52
C ASN A 167 5.51 -23.59 8.14
N TRP A 168 6.51 -24.30 7.62
CA TRP A 168 7.70 -23.66 7.07
C TRP A 168 7.35 -22.82 5.87
N ILE A 169 7.86 -21.59 5.82
CA ILE A 169 7.69 -20.70 4.69
C ILE A 169 8.67 -21.13 3.59
N VAL A 170 8.12 -21.59 2.47
CA VAL A 170 8.87 -22.15 1.33
C VAL A 170 8.72 -21.32 0.06
N GLY A 171 7.98 -20.22 0.14
CA GLY A 171 7.84 -19.22 -0.91
C GLY A 171 7.24 -17.94 -0.35
N VAL A 172 7.80 -16.80 -0.76
CA VAL A 172 7.28 -15.47 -0.43
C VAL A 172 7.38 -14.61 -1.68
N GLN A 173 6.31 -13.88 -1.99
CA GLN A 173 6.29 -12.97 -3.13
C GLN A 173 5.50 -11.70 -2.81
N ALA A 174 6.10 -10.54 -3.07
CA ALA A 174 5.41 -9.25 -3.06
C ALA A 174 4.54 -9.11 -4.32
N LEU A 175 3.28 -8.76 -4.15
CA LEU A 175 2.28 -8.62 -5.19
C LEU A 175 1.85 -7.16 -5.29
N HIS A 176 2.15 -6.55 -6.44
CA HIS A 176 1.87 -5.15 -6.72
C HIS A 176 0.60 -5.03 -7.57
N GLY A 177 -0.10 -3.90 -7.45
CA GLY A 177 -1.37 -3.62 -8.11
C GLY A 177 -2.60 -4.22 -7.41
N ASN A 178 -2.47 -4.71 -6.18
CA ASN A 178 -3.52 -5.42 -5.44
C ASN A 178 -4.28 -6.46 -6.31
N PRO A 179 -3.59 -7.47 -6.88
CA PRO A 179 -4.21 -8.45 -7.78
C PRO A 179 -5.24 -9.30 -7.03
N TYR A 180 -6.23 -9.83 -7.76
CA TYR A 180 -7.15 -10.81 -7.19
C TYR A 180 -6.42 -12.11 -6.84
N ASP A 181 -6.71 -12.70 -5.68
CA ASP A 181 -5.92 -13.78 -5.10
C ASP A 181 -5.87 -15.02 -6.01
N GLY A 182 -6.98 -15.36 -6.68
CA GLY A 182 -7.02 -16.45 -7.67
C GLY A 182 -6.02 -16.33 -8.82
N HIS A 183 -5.61 -15.11 -9.19
CA HIS A 183 -4.59 -14.91 -10.24
C HIS A 183 -3.15 -15.08 -9.75
N THR A 184 -2.94 -15.25 -8.44
CA THR A 184 -1.60 -15.26 -7.83
C THR A 184 -1.07 -16.68 -7.58
N LEU A 185 -1.93 -17.70 -7.64
CA LEU A 185 -1.59 -19.07 -7.27
C LEU A 185 -0.47 -19.66 -8.13
N LYS A 186 -0.54 -19.46 -9.45
CA LYS A 186 0.47 -19.96 -10.39
C LYS A 186 1.85 -19.37 -10.08
N ASP A 187 1.91 -18.07 -9.82
CA ASP A 187 3.16 -17.38 -9.52
C ASP A 187 3.72 -17.81 -8.16
N ALA A 188 2.85 -18.03 -7.16
CA ALA A 188 3.24 -18.55 -5.85
C ALA A 188 3.89 -19.95 -5.96
N ILE A 189 3.29 -20.85 -6.74
CA ILE A 189 3.85 -22.20 -6.98
C ILE A 189 5.19 -22.11 -7.71
N ASN A 190 5.28 -21.27 -8.75
CA ASN A 190 6.53 -21.05 -9.47
C ASN A 190 7.61 -20.45 -8.56
N GLN A 191 7.23 -19.59 -7.62
CA GLN A 191 8.16 -19.02 -6.65
C GLN A 191 8.68 -20.07 -5.68
N MET A 192 7.82 -20.97 -5.18
CA MET A 192 8.25 -22.11 -4.36
C MET A 192 9.21 -23.01 -5.14
N GLU A 193 8.89 -23.34 -6.40
CA GLU A 193 9.74 -24.20 -7.23
C GLU A 193 11.13 -23.59 -7.44
N LYS A 194 11.22 -22.26 -7.61
CA LYS A 194 12.52 -21.55 -7.67
C LYS A 194 13.30 -21.62 -6.36
N VAL A 195 12.63 -21.57 -5.21
CA VAL A 195 13.27 -21.56 -3.89
C VAL A 195 13.70 -22.95 -3.44
N VAL A 196 12.87 -23.96 -3.70
CA VAL A 196 13.02 -25.33 -3.19
C VAL A 196 13.60 -26.27 -4.24
N GLY A 197 13.41 -25.99 -5.54
CA GLY A 197 13.72 -26.90 -6.63
C GLY A 197 12.69 -28.03 -6.81
N LEU A 198 11.59 -28.01 -6.04
CA LEU A 198 10.54 -29.01 -6.07
C LEU A 198 9.19 -28.35 -6.27
N ARG A 199 8.36 -28.97 -7.11
CA ARG A 199 6.99 -28.55 -7.36
C ARG A 199 6.01 -29.34 -6.46
N PRO A 200 5.08 -28.67 -5.76
CA PRO A 200 4.12 -29.34 -4.88
C PRO A 200 3.12 -30.19 -5.69
N LYS A 201 2.64 -31.27 -5.08
CA LYS A 201 1.60 -32.14 -5.68
C LYS A 201 0.20 -31.68 -5.30
N GLU A 202 0.03 -31.24 -4.06
CA GLU A 202 -1.24 -30.79 -3.51
C GLU A 202 -1.06 -29.37 -2.96
N VAL A 203 -1.98 -28.49 -3.32
CA VAL A 203 -1.97 -27.09 -2.89
C VAL A 203 -3.33 -26.74 -2.28
N TYR A 204 -3.32 -26.37 -1.01
CA TYR A 204 -4.49 -25.94 -0.28
C TYR A 204 -4.58 -24.42 -0.29
N VAL A 205 -5.79 -23.89 -0.52
CA VAL A 205 -6.06 -22.45 -0.64
C VAL A 205 -7.38 -22.09 0.03
N ASP A 206 -7.52 -20.82 0.41
CA ASP A 206 -8.79 -20.29 0.88
C ASP A 206 -9.81 -20.10 -0.26
N LEU A 207 -11.06 -19.81 0.10
CA LEU A 207 -12.13 -19.53 -0.89
C LEU A 207 -11.87 -18.26 -1.70
N GLY A 208 -11.02 -17.36 -1.24
CA GLY A 208 -10.60 -16.15 -1.96
C GLY A 208 -9.86 -16.47 -3.26
N TYR A 209 -9.27 -17.66 -3.39
CA TYR A 209 -8.67 -18.15 -4.63
C TYR A 209 -9.69 -18.70 -5.65
N LYS A 210 -10.98 -18.78 -5.29
CA LYS A 210 -12.02 -19.35 -6.16
C LYS A 210 -12.43 -18.39 -7.29
N GLY A 211 -11.82 -18.54 -8.48
CA GLY A 211 -12.14 -17.76 -9.69
C GLY A 211 -11.93 -18.56 -10.99
N LYS A 212 -12.59 -18.13 -12.08
CA LYS A 212 -12.78 -18.87 -13.36
C LYS A 212 -11.53 -19.62 -13.82
N GLU A 213 -11.73 -20.89 -14.20
CA GLU A 213 -10.73 -21.80 -14.76
C GLU A 213 -9.74 -21.06 -15.65
N SER A 214 -8.51 -20.89 -15.14
CA SER A 214 -7.36 -20.69 -16.00
C SER A 214 -6.99 -22.06 -16.51
N SER A 215 -7.32 -22.33 -17.77
CA SER A 215 -6.94 -23.52 -18.51
C SER A 215 -5.42 -23.70 -18.50
N SER A 216 -4.88 -24.42 -17.52
CA SER A 216 -3.62 -25.18 -17.61
C SER A 216 -3.33 -25.98 -16.34
N GLY A 217 -3.70 -27.26 -16.36
CA GLY A 217 -2.99 -28.35 -15.67
C GLY A 217 -3.40 -28.68 -14.23
N GLY A 218 -4.30 -29.64 -14.06
CA GLY A 218 -4.12 -30.80 -13.17
C GLY A 218 -3.85 -30.64 -11.67
N TYR A 219 -4.34 -29.62 -10.96
CA TYR A 219 -4.26 -29.58 -9.49
C TYR A 219 -5.64 -29.69 -8.84
N SER A 220 -5.79 -30.61 -7.89
CA SER A 220 -6.97 -30.71 -7.03
C SER A 220 -6.95 -29.60 -5.99
N SER A 221 -7.66 -28.51 -6.25
CA SER A 221 -7.97 -27.50 -5.25
C SER A 221 -8.96 -28.07 -4.24
N SER A 222 -8.49 -28.38 -3.04
CA SER A 222 -9.36 -28.73 -1.92
C SER A 222 -9.49 -27.52 -1.00
N SER A 223 -10.70 -26.97 -0.92
CA SER A 223 -11.06 -25.88 -0.01
C SER A 223 -11.25 -26.44 1.40
N PHE A 224 -10.76 -25.74 2.42
CA PHE A 224 -11.08 -26.07 3.82
C PHE A 224 -12.54 -25.68 4.15
N GLN A 225 -13.21 -26.52 4.95
CA GLN A 225 -14.49 -26.26 5.61
C GLN A 225 -14.31 -25.42 6.87
#